data_AF-A0A382L3W0-F1
#
_entry.id   AF-A0A382L3W0-F1
#
_cell.length_a   1.000
_cell.length_b   1.000
_cell.length_c   1.000
_cell.angle_alpha   90.00
_cell.angle_beta   90.00
_cell.angle_gamma   90.00
#
_symmetry.space_group_name_H-M   'P 1'
#
loop_
_entity.id
_entity.type
_entity.pdbx_description
1 polymer ?
#
loop_
_entity_poly.entity_id
_entity_poly.type
_entity_poly.pdbx_seq_one_letter_code
_entity_poly.pdbx_strand_id
1 'polypeptide(L)' 'MSRFLTFSGSRREDSFNTAVVKLVSRELSKLSTQVTDLSLNNFELPLYEQTIENSDGLPDKAADL' A
#
# COMPACT_ATOMS: atom_id res chain seq x y z
N MET A 1 17.34 0.91 -19.15
CA MET A 1 17.12 1.62 -17.88
C MET A 1 15.98 0.94 -17.16
N SER A 2 16.23 0.42 -15.95
CA SER A 2 15.22 -0.33 -15.18
C SER A 2 14.20 0.61 -14.54
N ARG A 3 12.93 0.18 -14.49
CA ARG A 3 11.83 0.92 -13.89
C ARG A 3 11.27 0.13 -12.71
N PHE A 4 11.11 0.77 -11.58
CA PHE A 4 10.61 0.19 -10.34
C PHE A 4 9.34 0.90 -9.89
N LEU A 5 8.41 0.11 -9.37
CA LEU A 5 7.19 0.57 -8.72
C LEU A 5 7.25 0.13 -7.26
N THR A 6 7.16 1.08 -6.34
CA THR A 6 7.25 0.84 -4.90
C THR A 6 5.93 1.21 -4.24
N PHE A 7 5.30 0.27 -3.55
CA PHE A 7 4.07 0.49 -2.80
C PHE A 7 3.96 -0.51 -1.67
N SER A 8 3.19 -0.16 -0.64
CA SER A 8 2.84 -1.08 0.44
C SER A 8 1.32 -1.31 0.41
N GLY A 9 0.89 -2.54 0.68
CA GLY A 9 -0.52 -2.90 0.81
C GLY A 9 -1.17 -2.39 2.11
N SER A 10 -0.46 -1.60 2.91
CA SER A 10 -0.88 -1.20 4.24
C SER A 10 -1.29 0.27 4.25
N ARG A 11 -2.53 0.55 4.65
CA ARG A 11 -3.09 1.90 4.71
C ARG A 11 -2.98 2.59 6.07
N ARG A 12 -2.68 1.84 7.14
CA ARG A 12 -2.45 2.38 8.49
C ARG A 12 -1.21 3.27 8.57
N GLU A 13 -1.25 4.28 9.43
CA GLU A 13 -0.17 5.28 9.59
C GLU A 13 1.17 4.67 10.00
N ASP A 14 1.20 3.78 11.01
CA ASP A 14 2.44 3.19 11.56
C ASP A 14 2.83 1.84 10.93
N SER A 15 2.70 1.74 9.60
CA SER A 15 3.00 0.49 8.92
C SER A 15 4.51 0.24 8.78
N PHE A 16 4.98 -0.84 9.42
CA PHE A 16 6.32 -1.39 9.19
C PHE A 16 6.59 -1.65 7.70
N ASN A 17 5.61 -2.17 6.96
CA ASN A 17 5.75 -2.42 5.52
C ASN A 17 5.97 -1.11 4.74
N THR A 18 5.26 -0.04 5.08
CA THR A 18 5.47 1.29 4.48
C THR A 18 6.87 1.81 4.80
N ALA A 19 7.38 1.61 6.02
CA ALA A 19 8.74 2.01 6.37
C ALA A 19 9.80 1.26 5.53
N VAL A 20 9.64 -0.06 5.35
CA VAL A 20 10.54 -0.87 4.52
C VAL A 20 10.48 -0.43 3.05
N VAL A 21 9.30 -0.21 2.49
CA VAL A 21 9.15 0.26 1.10
C VAL A 21 9.83 1.61 0.89
N LYS A 22 9.67 2.55 1.83
CA LYS A 22 10.35 3.85 1.80
C LYS A 22 11.88 3.70 1.84
N LEU A 23 12.39 2.79 2.67
CA LEU A 23 13.82 2.48 2.70
C LEU A 23 14.32 1.99 1.34
N VAL A 24 13.62 1.02 0.74
CA VAL A 24 13.99 0.44 -0.56
C VAL A 24 13.92 1.48 -1.68
N SER A 25 12.84 2.26 -1.77
CA SER A 25 12.70 3.34 -2.76
C SER A 25 13.85 4.34 -2.68
N ARG A 26 14.23 4.74 -1.45
CA ARG A 26 15.36 5.64 -1.22
C ARG A 26 16.67 5.07 -1.73
N GLU A 27 16.93 3.78 -1.52
CA GLU A 27 18.15 3.15 -2.02
C GLU A 27 18.15 2.98 -3.55
N LEU A 28 17.00 2.63 -4.16
CA LEU A 28 16.85 2.55 -5.62
C LEU A 28 17.05 3.91 -6.29
N SER A 29 16.58 4.99 -5.65
CA SER A 29 16.70 6.37 -6.15
C SER A 29 18.15 6.89 -6.18
N LYS A 30 19.08 6.23 -5.47
CA LYS A 30 20.53 6.54 -5.54
C LYS A 30 21.21 5.91 -6.76
N LEU A 31 20.54 4.99 -7.45
CA LEU A 31 21.02 4.32 -8.64
C LEU A 31 20.47 5.02 -9.89
N SER A 32 21.05 4.74 -11.06
CA SER A 32 20.54 5.22 -12.36
C SER A 32 19.28 4.44 -12.79
N THR A 33 18.25 4.45 -11.96
CA THR A 33 16.97 3.75 -12.17
C THR A 33 15.81 4.74 -12.06
N GLN A 34 14.68 4.42 -12.70
CA GLN A 34 13.46 5.19 -12.54
C GLN A 34 12.60 4.52 -11.47
N VAL A 35 12.23 5.27 -10.44
CA VAL A 35 11.39 4.78 -9.34
C VAL A 35 10.08 5.57 -9.32
N THR A 36 8.96 4.86 -9.14
CA THR A 36 7.64 5.46 -8.91
C THR A 36 7.11 4.95 -7.58
N ASP A 37 6.94 5.85 -6.62
CA ASP A 37 6.32 5.55 -5.34
C ASP A 37 4.80 5.74 -5.43
N LEU A 38 4.05 4.71 -5.03
CA LEU A 38 2.59 4.79 -4.88
C LEU A 38 2.18 4.56 -3.43
N SER A 39 1.29 5.43 -2.97
CA SER A 39 0.52 5.24 -1.74
C SER A 39 -0.87 4.74 -2.13
N LEU A 40 -1.27 3.56 -1.64
CA LEU A 40 -2.61 3.03 -1.90
C LEU A 40 -3.71 3.89 -1.26
N ASN A 41 -3.38 4.71 -0.26
CA ASN A 41 -4.29 5.71 0.30
C ASN A 41 -4.72 6.78 -0.72
N ASN A 42 -3.97 6.95 -1.80
CA ASN A 42 -4.29 7.93 -2.85
C ASN A 42 -5.28 7.38 -3.89
N PHE A 43 -5.70 6.14 -3.76
CA PHE A 43 -6.61 5.48 -4.68
C PHE A 43 -7.87 5.04 -3.94
N GLU A 44 -9.03 5.31 -4.52
CA GLU A 44 -10.30 4.73 -4.09
C GLU A 44 -10.35 3.26 -4.52
N LEU A 45 -9.57 2.42 -3.84
CA LEU A 45 -9.58 0.99 -4.05
C LEU A 45 -10.58 0.39 -3.06
N PRO A 46 -11.61 -0.36 -3.54
CA PRO A 46 -12.50 -1.12 -2.67
C PRO A 46 -11.76 -2.38 -2.18
N LEU A 47 -10.68 -2.18 -1.44
CA LEU A 47 -9.99 -3.25 -0.75
C LEU A 47 -10.62 -3.40 0.62
N TYR A 48 -11.09 -4.61 0.90
CA TYR A 48 -11.48 -4.99 2.24
C TYR A 48 -10.27 -4.86 3.17
N GLU A 49 -10.45 -4.15 4.28
CA GLU A 49 -9.43 -3.96 5.30
C GLU A 49 -10.05 -4.05 6.69
N GLN A 50 -9.28 -4.57 7.63
CA GLN A 50 -9.74 -4.73 9.01
C GLN A 50 -10.14 -3.40 9.66
N THR A 51 -9.56 -2.27 9.23
CA THR A 51 -9.99 -0.94 9.71
C THR A 51 -11.40 -0.60 9.24
N ILE A 52 -11.73 -0.90 7.97
CA ILE A 52 -13.08 -0.70 7.41
C ILE A 52 -14.04 -1.67 8.09
N GLU A 53 -13.65 -2.92 8.35
CA GLU A 53 -14.51 -3.85 9.09
C GLU A 53 -14.77 -3.38 10.53
N ASN A 54 -13.74 -2.88 11.21
CA ASN A 54 -13.88 -2.39 12.58
C ASN A 54 -14.80 -1.16 12.66
N SER A 55 -14.88 -0.34 11.60
CA SER A 55 -15.75 0.85 11.57
C SER A 55 -17.14 0.57 10.99
N ASP A 56 -17.21 -0.17 9.89
CA ASP A 56 -18.38 -0.29 9.02
C ASP A 56 -18.97 -1.72 9.01
N GLY A 57 -18.29 -2.68 9.66
CA GLY A 57 -18.66 -4.08 9.67
C GLY A 57 -18.18 -4.85 8.43
N LEU A 58 -18.50 -6.14 8.38
CA LEU A 58 -18.19 -6.96 7.21
C LEU A 58 -19.00 -6.47 6.00
N PRO A 59 -18.41 -6.41 4.79
CA PRO A 59 -19.18 -6.14 3.58
C PRO A 59 -20.32 -7.14 3.44
N ASP A 60 -21.51 -6.70 2.99
CA ASP A 60 -22.70 -7.56 2.85
C ASP A 60 -22.41 -8.86 2.07
N LYS A 61 -21.52 -8.79 1.07
CA LYS A 61 -21.11 -9.92 0.25
C LYS A 61 -20.13 -10.90 0.90
N ALA A 62 -19.54 -10.55 2.04
CA ALA A 62 -18.65 -11.44 2.78
C ALA A 62 -19.41 -12.53 3.55
N ALA A 63 -20.70 -12.34 3.83
CA ALA A 63 -21.56 -13.29 4.55
C ALA A 63 -22.23 -14.35 3.65
N ASP A 64 -22.14 -14.19 2.32
CA ASP A 64 -22.78 -15.07 1.32
C ASP A 64 -21.99 -16.38 1.03
N LEU A 65 -21.01 -16.76 1.86
CA LEU A 65 -20.12 -17.94 1.65
C LEU A 65 -20.68 -19.25 2.21
#